data_AF-A0A9J9FWY0-F1
#
_entry.id   AF-A0A9J9FWY0-F1
#
_cell.length_a   1.000
_cell.length_b   1.000
_cell.length_c   1.000
_cell.angle_alpha   90.00
_cell.angle_beta   90.00
_cell.angle_gamma   90.00
#
_symmetry.space_group_name_H-M   'P 1'
#
loop_
_entity.id
_entity.type
_entity.pdbx_description
1 polymer ?
#
loop_
_entity_poly.entity_id
_entity_poly.type
_entity_poly.pdbx_seq_one_letter_code
_entity_poly.pdbx_strand_id
1 'polypeptide(L)'
;MSAPMHPTMQQLADSAGVSRRLVFQALAVHRYGCPELVKAAHGGLLAMKHCETLAKAMPHDAQREFLAELPTMTPRQRHDLLALIKGDLLHRTRKAREKGARHE
;
A
#
# COMPACT_ATOMS: atom_id res chain seq x y z
N MET A 1 12.84 -1.68 36.78
CA MET A 1 13.11 -0.82 35.60
C MET A 1 12.27 -1.36 34.46
N SER A 2 11.21 -0.66 34.05
CA SER A 2 10.37 -1.10 32.92
C SER A 2 11.03 -0.67 31.62
N ALA A 3 11.22 -1.61 30.68
CA ALA A 3 11.75 -1.31 29.35
C ALA A 3 10.90 -0.23 28.65
N PRO A 4 11.48 0.59 27.74
CA PRO A 4 10.70 1.52 26.94
C PRO A 4 9.74 0.68 26.10
N MET A 5 8.46 0.66 26.48
CA MET A 5 7.42 0.07 25.65
C MET A 5 7.37 0.90 24.38
N HIS A 6 7.86 0.33 23.27
CA HIS A 6 7.66 0.94 21.96
C HIS A 6 6.18 1.30 21.83
N PRO A 7 5.85 2.54 21.41
CA PRO A 7 4.46 2.93 21.32
C PRO A 7 3.74 1.96 20.39
N THR A 8 2.61 1.45 20.86
CA THR A 8 1.77 0.59 20.04
C THR A 8 1.33 1.36 18.79
N MET A 9 1.01 0.65 17.71
CA MET A 9 0.48 1.29 16.50
C MET A 9 -0.80 2.10 16.78
N GLN A 10 -1.53 1.79 17.85
CA GLN A 10 -2.67 2.58 18.30
C GLN A 10 -2.22 3.91 18.91
N GLN A 11 -1.25 3.90 19.82
CA GLN A 11 -0.70 5.14 20.41
C GLN A 11 -0.08 6.06 19.36
N LEU A 12 0.59 5.50 18.33
CA LEU A 12 1.11 6.27 17.19
C LEU A 12 -0.02 6.89 16.36
N ALA A 13 -1.12 6.16 16.18
CA ALA A 13 -2.28 6.67 15.45
C ALA A 13 -2.96 7.80 16.22
N ASP A 14 -3.16 7.61 17.53
CA ASP A 14 -3.77 8.59 18.43
C ASP A 14 -2.93 9.87 18.52
N SER A 15 -1.60 9.75 18.65
CA SER A 15 -0.71 10.91 18.72
C SER A 15 -0.64 11.72 17.41
N ALA A 16 -0.80 11.05 16.27
CA ALA A 16 -0.85 11.68 14.96
C ALA A 16 -2.28 12.13 14.55
N GLY A 17 -3.31 11.84 15.36
CA GLY A 17 -4.69 12.17 15.04
C GLY A 17 -5.25 11.41 13.82
N VAL A 18 -4.74 10.22 13.54
CA VAL A 18 -5.12 9.41 12.38
C VAL A 18 -5.66 8.05 12.79
N SER A 19 -6.33 7.36 11.86
CA SER A 19 -6.74 5.97 12.13
C SER A 19 -5.54 5.02 12.18
N ARG A 20 -5.59 4.02 13.07
CA ARG A 20 -4.62 2.92 13.10
C ARG A 20 -4.46 2.22 11.75
N ARG A 21 -5.55 2.16 10.97
CA ARG A 21 -5.51 1.65 9.60
C ARG A 21 -4.54 2.45 8.75
N LEU A 22 -4.62 3.79 8.77
CA LEU A 22 -3.76 4.65 7.97
C LEU A 22 -2.28 4.44 8.31
N VAL A 23 -1.95 4.24 9.59
CA VAL A 23 -0.57 3.93 10.04
C VAL A 23 -0.05 2.67 9.34
N PHE A 24 -0.81 1.59 9.32
CA PHE A 24 -0.40 0.36 8.62
C PHE A 24 -0.25 0.54 7.10
N GLN A 25 -1.11 1.37 6.50
CA GLN A 25 -1.02 1.66 5.06
C GLN A 25 0.26 2.44 4.75
N ALA A 26 0.54 3.49 5.52
CA ALA A 26 1.76 4.27 5.38
C ALA A 26 3.02 3.41 5.58
N LEU A 27 3.03 2.53 6.58
CA LEU A 27 4.13 1.58 6.81
C LEU A 27 4.32 0.62 5.64
N ALA A 28 3.24 0.10 5.07
CA ALA A 28 3.33 -0.77 3.90
C ALA A 28 3.88 -0.03 2.68
N VAL A 29 3.44 1.21 2.44
CA VAL A 29 3.98 2.04 1.36
C VAL A 29 5.46 2.32 1.57
N HIS A 30 5.88 2.64 2.80
CA HIS A 30 7.28 2.87 3.12
C HIS A 30 8.14 1.60 2.98
N ARG A 31 7.57 0.41 3.22
CA ARG A 31 8.31 -0.86 3.17
C ARG A 31 8.42 -1.44 1.75
N TYR A 32 7.38 -1.32 0.94
CA TYR A 32 7.27 -2.00 -0.37
C TYR A 32 7.15 -1.04 -1.55
N GLY A 33 7.02 0.25 -1.29
CA GLY A 33 6.91 1.28 -2.31
C GLY A 33 8.28 1.76 -2.78
N CYS A 34 8.38 2.08 -4.07
CA CYS A 34 9.50 2.84 -4.60
C CYS A 34 9.51 4.28 -4.04
N PRO A 35 10.67 4.97 -4.07
CA PRO A 35 10.78 6.34 -3.56
C PRO A 35 9.76 7.31 -4.17
N GLU A 36 9.44 7.14 -5.45
CA GLU A 36 8.46 7.94 -6.18
C GLU A 36 7.04 7.71 -5.66
N LEU A 37 6.69 6.47 -5.30
CA LEU A 37 5.40 6.12 -4.70
C LEU A 37 5.26 6.67 -3.29
N VAL A 38 6.33 6.64 -2.50
CA VAL A 38 6.35 7.26 -1.16
C VAL A 38 6.14 8.77 -1.27
N LYS A 39 6.83 9.43 -2.21
CA LYS A 39 6.62 10.87 -2.48
C LYS A 39 5.20 11.17 -2.94
N ALA A 40 4.64 10.36 -3.84
CA ALA A 40 3.26 10.51 -4.31
C ALA A 40 2.25 10.36 -3.16
N ALA A 41 2.50 9.44 -2.23
CA ALA A 41 1.65 9.25 -1.04
C ALA A 41 1.72 10.46 -0.09
N HIS A 42 2.91 11.00 0.18
CA HIS A 42 3.06 12.22 0.99
C HIS A 42 2.47 13.46 0.33
N GLY A 43 2.59 13.58 -1.00
CA GLY A 43 2.03 14.69 -1.77
C GLY A 43 0.52 14.61 -2.02
N GLY A 44 -0.15 13.56 -1.55
CA GLY A 44 -1.59 13.38 -1.73
C GLY A 44 -2.03 13.12 -3.18
N LEU A 45 -1.10 12.76 -4.07
CA LEU A 45 -1.39 12.51 -5.49
C LEU A 45 -2.34 11.32 -5.68
N LEU A 46 -2.25 10.35 -4.78
CA LEU A 46 -3.13 9.20 -4.67
C LEU A 46 -3.53 9.00 -3.21
N ALA A 47 -4.74 8.52 -2.99
CA ALA A 47 -5.15 8.09 -1.66
C ALA A 47 -4.21 7.01 -1.13
N MET A 48 -3.84 7.08 0.16
CA MET A 48 -2.89 6.17 0.81
C MET A 48 -3.22 4.69 0.59
N LYS A 49 -4.50 4.33 0.58
CA LYS A 49 -4.98 2.97 0.26
C LYS A 49 -4.57 2.50 -1.15
N HIS A 50 -4.57 3.38 -2.14
CA HIS A 50 -4.14 3.05 -3.49
C HIS A 50 -2.63 2.89 -3.55
N CYS A 51 -1.88 3.76 -2.87
CA CYS A 51 -0.43 3.59 -2.72
C CYS A 51 -0.08 2.25 -2.07
N GLU A 52 -0.78 1.87 -0.99
CA GLU A 52 -0.62 0.56 -0.34
C GLU A 52 -0.89 -0.60 -1.31
N THR A 53 -1.93 -0.47 -2.14
CA THR A 53 -2.30 -1.50 -3.12
C THR A 53 -1.20 -1.66 -4.16
N LEU A 54 -0.69 -0.56 -4.73
CA LEU A 54 0.41 -0.57 -5.70
C LEU A 54 1.68 -1.16 -5.07
N ALA A 55 2.06 -0.69 -3.89
CA ALA A 55 3.25 -1.15 -3.16
C ALA A 55 3.24 -2.67 -2.95
N LYS A 56 2.08 -3.26 -2.67
CA LYS A 56 1.95 -4.72 -2.45
C LYS A 56 1.75 -5.53 -3.74
N ALA A 57 1.21 -4.92 -4.80
CA ALA A 57 0.78 -5.65 -5.99
C ALA A 57 1.86 -5.79 -7.07
N MET A 58 2.82 -4.87 -7.12
CA MET A 58 3.75 -4.75 -8.25
C MET A 58 5.17 -4.37 -7.81
N PRO A 59 6.20 -4.75 -8.59
CA PRO A 59 7.59 -4.38 -8.32
C PRO A 59 7.82 -2.87 -8.55
N HIS A 60 8.93 -2.35 -8.02
CA HIS A 60 9.25 -0.93 -8.06
C HIS A 60 9.26 -0.32 -9.46
N ASP A 61 9.73 -1.04 -10.48
CA ASP A 61 9.76 -0.51 -11.86
C ASP A 61 8.35 -0.30 -12.42
N ALA A 62 7.46 -1.28 -12.25
CA ALA A 62 6.06 -1.16 -12.62
C ALA A 62 5.31 -0.07 -11.82
N GLN A 63 5.69 0.14 -10.54
CA GLN A 63 5.16 1.27 -9.76
C GLN A 63 5.56 2.60 -10.40
N ARG A 64 6.81 2.74 -10.85
CA ARG A 64 7.31 3.96 -11.50
C ARG A 64 6.63 4.22 -12.84
N GLU A 65 6.48 3.19 -13.66
CA GLU A 65 5.75 3.26 -14.93
C GLU A 65 4.30 3.72 -14.70
N PHE A 66 3.60 3.11 -13.75
CA PHE A 66 2.24 3.52 -13.39
C PHE A 66 2.18 5.00 -12.96
N LEU A 67 3.12 5.45 -12.11
CA LEU A 67 3.16 6.85 -11.66
C LEU A 67 3.46 7.82 -12.81
N ALA A 68 4.27 7.42 -13.80
CA ALA A 68 4.56 8.24 -14.97
C ALA A 68 3.34 8.40 -15.90
N GLU A 69 2.47 7.39 -15.96
CA GLU A 69 1.23 7.43 -16.75
C GLU A 69 0.06 8.14 -16.04
N LEU A 70 0.13 8.34 -14.72
CA LEU A 70 -0.97 8.99 -13.96
C LEU A 70 -1.49 10.31 -14.55
N PRO A 71 -0.64 11.23 -15.07
CA PRO A 71 -1.11 12.50 -15.65
C PRO A 71 -1.88 12.33 -16.96
N THR A 72 -1.66 11.24 -17.69
CA THR A 72 -2.33 10.98 -18.98
C THR A 72 -3.66 10.26 -18.80
N MET A 73 -3.88 9.65 -17.62
CA MET A 73 -5.11 8.92 -17.31
C MET A 73 -6.22 9.84 -16.79
N THR A 74 -7.41 9.66 -17.33
CA THR A 74 -8.64 10.20 -16.74
C THR A 74 -8.89 9.57 -15.35
N PRO A 75 -9.66 10.24 -14.47
CA PRO A 75 -10.03 9.66 -13.18
C PRO A 75 -10.69 8.29 -13.29
N ARG A 76 -11.46 8.04 -14.35
CA ARG A 76 -12.13 6.75 -14.58
C ARG A 76 -11.14 5.65 -14.95
N GLN A 77 -10.24 5.90 -15.90
CA GLN A 77 -9.19 4.94 -16.27
C GLN A 77 -8.32 4.57 -15.07
N ARG A 78 -7.94 5.56 -14.26
CA ARG A 78 -7.19 5.36 -13.03
C ARG A 78 -7.95 4.44 -12.05
N HIS A 79 -9.24 4.68 -11.86
CA HIS A 79 -10.08 3.85 -10.99
C HIS A 79 -10.16 2.40 -11.49
N ASP A 80 -10.45 2.20 -12.77
CA ASP A 80 -10.60 0.88 -13.37
C ASP A 80 -9.29 0.08 -13.29
N LEU A 81 -8.16 0.71 -13.60
CA LEU A 81 -6.84 0.09 -13.49
C LEU A 81 -6.50 -0.31 -12.04
N LEU A 82 -6.77 0.57 -11.08
CA LEU A 82 -6.58 0.26 -9.65
C LEU A 82 -7.48 -0.90 -9.18
N ALA A 83 -8.70 -1.01 -9.71
CA ALA A 83 -9.60 -2.11 -9.41
C ALA A 83 -9.06 -3.45 -9.94
N LEU A 84 -8.52 -3.47 -11.16
CA LEU A 84 -7.89 -4.64 -11.76
C LEU A 84 -6.66 -5.09 -10.96
N ILE A 85 -5.74 -4.17 -10.65
CA ILE A 85 -4.53 -4.45 -9.87
C ILE A 85 -4.88 -5.04 -8.50
N LYS A 86 -5.90 -4.48 -7.84
CA LYS A 86 -6.38 -4.99 -6.56
C LYS A 86 -6.96 -6.41 -6.69
N GLY A 87 -7.72 -6.67 -7.75
CA GLY A 87 -8.26 -7.99 -8.05
C GLY A 87 -7.15 -9.05 -8.18
N ASP A 88 -6.11 -8.74 -8.95
CA ASP A 88 -4.96 -9.63 -9.15
C ASP A 88 -4.17 -9.87 -7.86
N LEU A 89 -3.99 -8.85 -7.03
CA LEU A 89 -3.34 -9.01 -5.73
C LEU A 89 -4.14 -9.95 -4.82
N LEU A 90 -5.48 -9.80 -4.78
CA LEU A 90 -6.35 -10.66 -3.99
C LEU A 90 -6.33 -12.10 -4.50
N HIS A 91 -6.34 -12.29 -5.82
CA HIS A 91 -6.22 -13.62 -6.43
C HIS A 91 -4.90 -14.30 -6.08
N ARG A 92 -3.76 -13.60 -6.25
CA ARG A 92 -2.43 -14.10 -5.89
C ARG A 92 -2.33 -14.45 -4.40
N THR A 93 -2.86 -13.60 -3.52
CA THR A 93 -2.87 -13.82 -2.07
C THR A 93 -3.68 -15.07 -1.70
N ARG A 94 -4.83 -15.29 -2.34
CA ARG A 94 -5.65 -16.49 -2.12
C ARG A 94 -4.90 -17.76 -2.54
N LYS A 95 -4.33 -17.76 -3.74
CA LYS A 95 -3.55 -18.89 -4.26
C LYS A 95 -2.35 -19.22 -3.38
N ALA A 96 -1.69 -18.21 -2.81
CA ALA A 96 -0.58 -18.42 -1.87
C ALA A 96 -1.03 -19.12 -0.57
N ARG A 97 -2.20 -18.76 -0.03
CA ARG A 97 -2.79 -19.42 1.15
C ARG A 97 -3.17 -20.86 0.88
N GLU A 98 -3.79 -21.13 -0.27
CA GLU A 98 -4.16 -22.50 -0.67
C GLU A 98 -2.94 -23.40 -0.86
N LYS A 99 -1.82 -22.86 -1.34
CA LYS A 99 -0.55 -23.60 -1.42
C LYS A 99 0.07 -23.83 -0.05
N GLY A 100 0.07 -22.83 0.83
CA GLY A 100 0.58 -22.97 2.19
C GLY A 100 -0.18 -24.02 3.02
N ALA A 101 -1.52 -24.06 2.88
CA ALA A 101 -2.38 -25.00 3.58
C ALA A 101 -2.29 -26.46 3.08
N ARG A 102 -1.61 -26.72 1.96
CA ARG A 102 -1.37 -28.09 1.43
C ARG A 102 -0.01 -28.66 1.86
N HIS A 103 0.80 -27.88 2.57
CA HIS A 103 2.12 -28.25 3.05
C HIS A 103 2.19 -28.33 4.60
N GLU A 104 1.04 -28.25 5.27
CA GLU A 104 0.85 -28.59 6.69
C GLU A 104 0.04 -29.89 6.79
#